data_AF-A0A7L3GBA1-F1
#
_entry.id   AF-A0A7L3GBA1-F1
#
_cell.length_a   1.000
_cell.length_b   1.000
_cell.length_c   1.000
_cell.angle_alpha   90.00
_cell.angle_beta   90.00
_cell.angle_gamma   90.00
#
_symmetry.space_group_name_H-M   'P 1'
#
loop_
_entity.id
_entity.type
_entity.pdbx_description
1 polymer ?
#
loop_
_entity_poly.entity_id
_entity_poly.type
_entity_poly.pdbx_seq_one_letter_code
_entity_poly.pdbx_strand_id
1 'polypeptide(L)'
;IGRYKAPFHQLRISYGTNKGKNYTEEEDRFLICMLHKLGFDKENVYDELRQCIRNSPQFRFDWFLKSRTAMELQRRCNTLITLIERENMELEEKEKAEKKKRGPKPSSVRFKKAFL
;
A
#
# COMPACT_ATOMS: atom_id res chain seq x y z
N ILE A 1 -5.75 1.18 0.13
CA ILE A 1 -5.79 1.14 1.62
C ILE A 1 -6.87 0.23 2.21
N GLY A 2 -8.01 0.00 1.54
CA GLY A 2 -9.13 -0.83 2.06
C GLY A 2 -8.86 -2.31 2.34
N ARG A 3 -7.64 -2.83 2.10
CA ARG A 3 -7.25 -4.22 2.46
C ARG A 3 -6.85 -4.39 3.93
N TYR A 4 -6.57 -3.30 4.65
CA TYR A 4 -6.06 -3.35 6.02
C TYR A 4 -7.05 -2.73 7.00
N LYS A 5 -7.38 -3.44 8.10
CA LYS A 5 -8.24 -2.93 9.18
C LYS A 5 -7.55 -1.83 9.99
N ALA A 6 -6.22 -1.88 10.10
CA ALA A 6 -5.40 -0.86 10.74
C ALA A 6 -4.18 -0.49 9.87
N PRO A 7 -4.35 0.38 8.86
CA PRO A 7 -3.30 0.69 7.87
C PRO A 7 -1.99 1.17 8.50
N PHE A 8 -2.07 2.01 9.53
CA PHE A 8 -0.91 2.55 10.27
C PHE A 8 -0.05 1.49 10.97
N HIS A 9 -0.53 0.26 11.13
CA HIS A 9 0.24 -0.82 11.76
C HIS A 9 0.45 -2.02 10.83
N GLN A 10 -0.40 -2.21 9.82
CA GLN A 10 -0.45 -3.43 9.02
C GLN A 10 0.03 -3.27 7.57
N LEU A 11 0.01 -2.04 7.02
CA LEU A 11 0.43 -1.78 5.64
C LEU A 11 1.91 -2.11 5.39
N ARG A 12 2.20 -3.27 4.81
CA ARG A 12 3.55 -3.59 4.32
C ARG A 12 3.72 -3.07 2.90
N ILE A 13 4.87 -2.44 2.63
CA ILE A 13 5.22 -1.91 1.32
C ILE A 13 6.27 -2.84 0.70
N SER A 14 6.01 -3.34 -0.49
CA SER A 14 7.00 -4.11 -1.26
C SER A 14 8.00 -3.16 -1.93
N TYR A 15 9.19 -3.01 -1.33
CA TYR A 15 10.18 -2.02 -1.77
C TYR A 15 11.00 -2.43 -2.99
N GLY A 16 11.23 -3.74 -3.20
CA GLY A 16 12.23 -4.22 -4.14
C GLY A 16 13.59 -3.55 -3.90
N THR A 17 14.20 -3.00 -4.95
CA THR A 17 15.47 -2.26 -4.90
C THR A 17 15.32 -0.80 -4.46
N ASN A 18 14.10 -0.28 -4.28
CA ASN A 18 13.81 1.15 -4.08
C ASN A 18 13.63 1.57 -2.60
N LYS A 19 13.96 0.71 -1.63
CA LYS A 19 13.79 1.06 -0.19
C LYS A 19 14.58 2.33 0.18
N GLY A 20 15.80 2.45 -0.33
CA GLY A 20 16.76 3.47 0.11
C GLY A 20 17.23 3.22 1.55
N LYS A 21 18.21 4.00 2.03
CA LYS A 21 18.75 3.88 3.40
C LYS A 21 18.18 4.90 4.40
N ASN A 22 17.45 5.90 3.89
CA ASN A 22 17.15 7.10 4.68
C ASN A 22 15.82 7.02 5.42
N TYR A 23 14.82 6.33 4.87
CA TYR A 23 13.50 6.20 5.49
C TYR A 23 13.30 4.81 6.05
N THR A 24 12.73 4.73 7.25
CA THR A 24 12.30 3.46 7.84
C THR A 24 10.92 3.03 7.33
N GLU A 25 10.59 1.76 7.49
CA GLU A 25 9.28 1.23 7.09
C GLU A 25 8.14 1.85 7.91
N GLU A 26 8.40 2.24 9.16
CA GLU A 26 7.44 2.91 10.03
C GLU A 26 7.13 4.34 9.55
N GLU A 27 8.17 5.07 9.15
CA GLU A 27 8.03 6.41 8.56
C GLU A 27 7.23 6.35 7.26
N ASP A 28 7.62 5.50 6.32
CA ASP A 28 6.94 5.37 5.02
C ASP A 28 5.45 5.00 5.18
N ARG A 29 5.16 4.10 6.14
CA ARG A 29 3.79 3.71 6.48
C ARG A 29 2.99 4.89 6.98
N PHE A 30 3.57 5.70 7.86
CA PHE A 30 2.92 6.92 8.34
C PHE A 30 2.67 7.90 7.21
N LEU A 31 3.65 8.14 6.33
CA LEU A 31 3.53 9.07 5.20
C LEU A 31 2.33 8.70 4.31
N ILE A 32 2.25 7.44 3.88
CA ILE A 32 1.16 6.99 2.99
C ILE A 32 -0.19 6.98 3.70
N CYS A 33 -0.25 6.49 4.95
CA CYS A 33 -1.51 6.42 5.68
C CYS A 33 -2.04 7.83 6.02
N MET A 34 -1.16 8.76 6.37
CA MET A 34 -1.54 10.13 6.68
C MET A 34 -1.91 10.90 5.40
N LEU A 35 -1.15 10.75 4.31
CA LEU A 35 -1.50 11.36 3.02
C LEU A 35 -2.88 10.91 2.53
N HIS A 36 -3.19 9.62 2.62
CA HIS A 36 -4.52 9.10 2.30
C HIS A 36 -5.62 9.64 3.23
N LYS A 37 -5.32 9.85 4.51
CA LYS A 37 -6.26 10.43 5.48
C LYS A 37 -6.55 11.90 5.20
N LEU A 38 -5.54 12.68 4.80
CA LEU A 38 -5.68 14.11 4.49
C LEU A 38 -6.44 14.34 3.18
N GLY A 39 -6.28 13.42 2.22
CA GLY A 39 -6.85 13.49 0.88
C GLY A 39 -5.85 14.07 -0.11
N PHE A 40 -5.52 13.28 -1.14
CA PHE A 40 -4.46 13.60 -2.10
C PHE A 40 -4.75 14.85 -2.97
N ASP A 41 -6.01 15.22 -3.12
CA ASP A 41 -6.47 16.26 -4.06
C ASP A 41 -6.55 17.68 -3.45
N LYS A 42 -5.91 17.88 -2.29
CA LYS A 42 -5.88 19.19 -1.62
C LYS A 42 -4.64 19.98 -2.01
N GLU A 43 -4.85 21.26 -2.31
CA GLU A 43 -3.76 22.24 -2.42
C GLU A 43 -3.01 22.30 -1.08
N ASN A 44 -1.69 22.13 -1.09
CA ASN A 44 -0.81 22.11 0.10
C ASN A 44 -0.90 20.88 1.02
N VAL A 45 -1.43 19.73 0.55
CA VAL A 45 -1.51 18.49 1.37
C VAL A 45 -0.18 18.07 1.99
N TYR A 46 0.95 18.34 1.34
CA TYR A 46 2.28 17.97 1.83
C TYR A 46 2.79 18.89 2.95
N ASP A 47 2.33 20.13 3.00
CA ASP A 47 2.58 21.03 4.13
C ASP A 47 1.78 20.61 5.36
N GLU A 48 0.51 20.21 5.16
CA GLU A 48 -0.31 19.61 6.22
C GLU A 48 0.32 18.31 6.74
N LEU A 49 0.78 17.43 5.83
CA LEU A 49 1.48 16.20 6.18
C LEU A 49 2.72 16.47 7.03
N ARG A 50 3.51 17.48 6.65
CA ARG A 50 4.69 17.91 7.42
C ARG A 50 4.31 18.38 8.82
N GLN A 51 3.19 19.09 8.97
CA GLN A 51 2.69 19.50 10.27
C GLN A 51 2.22 18.30 11.10
N CYS A 52 1.55 17.32 10.50
CA CYS A 52 1.18 16.08 11.16
C CYS A 52 2.39 15.31 11.69
N ILE A 53 3.48 15.22 10.91
CA ILE A 53 4.75 14.60 11.35
C ILE A 53 5.28 15.29 12.60
N ARG A 54 5.32 16.63 12.60
CA ARG A 54 5.87 17.41 13.72
C ARG A 54 5.07 17.31 15.00
N ASN A 55 3.75 17.21 14.86
CA ASN A 55 2.82 17.10 15.97
C ASN A 55 2.68 15.66 16.49
N SER A 56 3.15 14.65 15.74
CA SER A 56 3.03 13.25 16.13
C SER A 56 4.07 12.90 17.21
N PRO A 57 3.65 12.44 18.40
CA PRO A 57 4.57 12.08 19.48
C PRO A 57 5.56 10.97 19.11
N GLN A 58 5.18 10.06 18.21
CA GLN A 58 6.03 8.93 17.80
C GLN A 58 7.31 9.39 17.08
N PHE A 59 7.29 10.58 16.46
CA PHE A 59 8.45 11.16 15.77
C PHE A 59 9.15 12.24 16.61
N ARG A 60 8.90 12.30 17.93
CA ARG A 60 9.46 13.35 18.81
C ARG A 60 10.98 13.50 18.67
N PHE A 61 11.69 12.38 18.56
CA PHE A 61 13.15 12.30 18.46
C PHE A 61 13.66 12.02 17.04
N ASP A 62 12.76 11.87 16.07
CA ASP A 62 13.12 11.63 14.67
C ASP A 62 13.41 12.97 13.98
N TRP A 63 14.64 13.44 14.15
CA TRP A 63 15.12 14.68 13.55
C TRP A 63 15.20 14.60 12.02
N PHE A 64 15.45 13.40 11.47
CA PHE A 64 15.52 13.21 10.02
C PHE A 64 14.16 13.50 9.39
N LEU A 65 13.11 12.83 9.85
CA LEU A 65 11.77 13.01 9.30
C LEU A 65 11.25 14.44 9.55
N LYS A 66 11.52 15.01 10.72
CA LYS A 66 11.12 16.41 11.06
C LYS A 66 11.86 17.48 10.25
N SER A 67 13.03 17.16 9.69
CA SER A 67 13.81 18.08 8.85
C SER A 67 13.31 18.14 7.40
N ARG A 68 12.50 17.17 6.96
CA ARG A 68 12.04 17.09 5.57
C ARG A 68 11.17 18.30 5.19
N THR A 69 11.38 18.80 3.99
CA THR A 69 10.54 19.80 3.33
C THR A 69 9.31 19.14 2.72
N ALA A 70 8.25 19.91 2.46
CA ALA A 70 7.05 19.40 1.80
C ALA A 70 7.38 18.73 0.45
N MET A 71 8.30 19.33 -0.32
CA MET A 71 8.72 18.78 -1.61
C MET A 71 9.52 17.46 -1.49
N GLU A 72 10.34 17.30 -0.46
CA GLU A 72 11.03 16.01 -0.21
C GLU A 72 10.05 14.91 0.21
N LEU A 73 9.08 15.25 1.07
CA LEU A 73 8.01 14.34 1.47
C LEU A 73 7.14 13.95 0.27
N GLN A 74 6.82 14.90 -0.61
CA GLN A 74 6.11 14.66 -1.86
C GLN A 74 6.84 13.66 -2.75
N ARG A 75 8.14 13.86 -3.00
CA ARG A 75 8.94 12.92 -3.81
C ARG A 75 8.93 11.53 -3.20
N ARG A 76 9.11 11.41 -1.88
CA ARG A 76 9.06 10.12 -1.19
C ARG A 76 7.69 9.46 -1.34
N CYS A 77 6.60 10.19 -1.09
CA CYS A 77 5.25 9.69 -1.25
C CYS A 77 4.97 9.20 -2.67
N ASN A 78 5.40 9.94 -3.70
CA ASN A 78 5.24 9.54 -5.09
C ASN A 78 5.92 8.20 -5.38
N THR A 79 7.16 8.01 -4.90
CA THR A 79 7.84 6.71 -5.02
C THR A 79 7.06 5.59 -4.34
N LEU A 80 6.56 5.82 -3.12
CA LEU A 80 5.79 4.83 -2.38
C LEU A 80 4.46 4.50 -3.08
N ILE A 81 3.77 5.50 -3.64
CA ILE A 81 2.54 5.32 -4.42
C ILE A 81 2.82 4.42 -5.62
N THR A 82 3.86 4.71 -6.41
CA THR A 82 4.22 3.88 -7.58
C THR A 82 4.53 2.43 -7.19
N LEU A 83 5.21 2.20 -6.06
CA LEU A 83 5.47 0.85 -5.57
C LEU A 83 4.17 0.11 -5.22
N ILE A 84 3.24 0.77 -4.54
CA ILE A 84 1.95 0.20 -4.14
C ILE A 84 1.06 -0.06 -5.36
N GLU A 85 1.03 0.85 -6.34
CA GLU A 85 0.26 0.70 -7.57
C GLU A 85 0.75 -0.49 -8.39
N ARG A 86 2.08 -0.63 -8.53
CA ARG A 86 2.69 -1.78 -9.20
C ARG A 86 2.36 -3.09 -8.47
N GLU A 87 2.50 -3.12 -7.14
CA GLU A 87 2.15 -4.30 -6.34
C GLU A 87 0.67 -4.68 -6.51
N ASN A 88 -0.24 -3.70 -6.53
CA ASN A 88 -1.65 -3.96 -6.77
C ASN A 88 -1.92 -4.53 -8.17
N MET A 89 -1.27 -3.98 -9.22
CA MET A 89 -1.41 -4.47 -10.59
C MET A 89 -0.93 -5.93 -10.72
N GLU A 90 0.23 -6.25 -10.16
CA GLU A 90 0.77 -7.63 -10.17
C GLU A 90 -0.14 -8.63 -9.43
N LEU A 91 -0.79 -8.18 -8.35
CA LEU A 91 -1.75 -9.00 -7.60
C LEU A 91 -3.05 -9.22 -8.41
N GLU A 92 -3.56 -8.18 -9.06
CA GLU A 92 -4.75 -8.29 -9.92
C GLU A 92 -4.52 -9.22 -11.12
N GLU A 93 -3.33 -9.19 -11.73
CA GLU A 93 -2.95 -10.10 -12.81
C GLU A 93 -2.88 -11.55 -12.35
N LYS A 94 -2.27 -11.80 -11.17
CA LYS A 94 -2.22 -13.13 -10.55
C LYS A 94 -3.62 -13.67 -10.25
N GLU A 95 -4.51 -12.85 -9.67
CA GLU A 95 -5.90 -13.26 -9.42
C GLU A 95 -6.65 -13.60 -10.72
N LYS A 96 -6.46 -12.81 -11.79
CA LYS A 96 -7.05 -13.11 -13.11
C LYS A 96 -6.49 -14.41 -13.70
N ALA A 97 -5.19 -14.65 -13.58
CA ALA A 97 -4.55 -15.87 -14.05
C ALA A 97 -5.01 -17.12 -13.27
N GLU A 98 -5.17 -17.03 -11.95
CA GLU A 98 -5.72 -18.12 -11.13
C GLU A 98 -7.18 -18.43 -11.47
N LYS A 99 -8.01 -17.40 -11.69
CA LYS A 99 -9.40 -17.58 -12.14
C LYS A 99 -9.49 -18.26 -13.51
N LYS A 100 -8.55 -17.98 -14.42
CA LYS A 100 -8.45 -18.67 -15.73
C LYS A 100 -7.97 -20.12 -15.60
N LYS A 101 -7.10 -20.44 -14.62
CA LYS A 101 -6.62 -21.81 -14.37
C LYS A 101 -7.65 -22.70 -13.66
N ARG A 102 -8.53 -22.12 -12.83
CA ARG A 102 -9.64 -22.83 -12.17
C ARG A 102 -10.84 -23.03 -13.10
N GLY A 103 -10.62 -23.57 -14.30
CA GLY A 103 -11.65 -23.84 -15.32
C GLY A 103 -12.94 -24.48 -14.75
N PRO A 104 -14.07 -24.39 -15.48
CA PRO A 104 -15.39 -24.76 -14.95
C PRO A 104 -15.33 -26.16 -14.35
N LYS A 105 -15.70 -26.28 -13.07
CA LYS A 105 -15.78 -27.58 -12.39
C LYS A 105 -16.56 -28.52 -13.31
N PRO A 106 -16.02 -29.69 -13.71
CA PRO A 106 -16.81 -30.65 -14.46
C PRO A 106 -18.00 -31.02 -13.57
N SER A 107 -19.20 -30.66 -14.03
CA SER A 107 -20.44 -31.15 -13.45
C SER A 107 -20.35 -32.67 -13.45
N SER A 108 -20.35 -33.27 -12.27
CA SER A 108 -20.36 -34.71 -12.11
C SER A 108 -21.59 -35.28 -12.82
N VAL A 109 -21.38 -35.78 -14.04
CA VAL A 109 -22.39 -36.52 -14.79
C VAL A 109 -22.65 -37.80 -13.99
N ARG A 110 -23.78 -37.82 -13.27
CA ARG A 110 -24.28 -38.98 -12.54
C ARG A 110 -24.66 -40.05 -13.57
N PHE A 111 -23.70 -40.92 -13.90
CA PHE A 111 -23.95 -42.13 -14.67
C PHE A 111 -24.90 -43.03 -13.86
N LYS A 112 -26.20 -43.00 -14.21
CA LYS A 112 -27.12 -44.04 -13.79
C LYS A 112 -26.77 -45.29 -14.60
N LYS A 113 -26.04 -46.23 -13.98
CA LYS A 113 -25.95 -47.59 -14.49
C LYS A 113 -27.34 -48.21 -14.42
N ALA A 114 -27.93 -48.49 -15.57
CA ALA A 114 -28.95 -49.51 -15.70
C ALA A 114 -28.24 -50.88 -15.64
N PHE A 115 -28.66 -51.74 -14.72
CA PHE A 115 -28.52 -53.19 -14.85
C PHE A 115 -29.50 -53.89 -13.89
N LEU A 116 -30.39 -54.70 -14.49
CA LEU A 116 -31.36 -55.66 -13.94
C LEU A 116 -32.56 -55.11 -13.17
#